data_AF-A0A2E7WER6-F1
#
_entry.id   AF-A0A2E7WER6-F1
#
_cell.length_a   1.000
_cell.length_b   1.000
_cell.length_c   1.000
_cell.angle_alpha   90.00
_cell.angle_beta   90.00
_cell.angle_gamma   90.00
#
_symmetry.space_group_name_H-M   'P 1'
#
loop_
_entity.id
_entity.type
_entity.pdbx_description
1 polymer ?
#
loop_
_entity_poly.entity_id
_entity_poly.type
_entity_poly.pdbx_seq_one_letter_code
_entity_poly.pdbx_strand_id
1 'polypeptide(L)'
;MSKPTLNIFKGSGELAKNKKLSSKSLKVTDAKLYLISCYDSNGPSSCSKNPQSKIRREEFLRSAKGLNVHQPGYMYKHNFTKEELLKRKLVAPKLDSRYEAMKLGEFGNLLSHAQIWHKFLETDDPYCIVMEDDVVIRRGFAKKLQSLLDDLNKKNKPWDVIWLQNSCYDSMTKSWYQAMHNKPSSLTFSKSNIVSNVIPGNPIYKVKNSFIGATAAYVINRKSAKYLLKNVFPMGKKPTNVFMQTEIPKSHVHLSAPCAERVYHKKYKEDTLKGAFVYSETDVMGSQIQTGP
;
A
#
# COMPACT_ATOMS: atom_id res chain seq x y z
N MET A 1 -0.27 25.33 4.74
CA MET A 1 -1.27 24.77 3.80
C MET A 1 -2.42 24.18 4.62
N SER A 2 -3.67 24.55 4.34
CA SER A 2 -4.84 23.95 5.01
C SER A 2 -4.90 22.45 4.71
N LYS A 3 -5.20 21.60 5.72
CA LYS A 3 -5.42 20.16 5.50
C LYS A 3 -6.47 19.97 4.39
N PRO A 4 -6.27 19.04 3.42
CA PRO A 4 -7.26 18.79 2.40
C PRO A 4 -8.55 18.37 3.11
N THR A 5 -9.60 19.17 2.91
CA THR A 5 -10.90 18.84 3.47
C THR A 5 -11.36 17.54 2.81
N LEU A 6 -12.04 16.66 3.54
CA LEU A 6 -12.61 15.41 2.99
C LEU A 6 -13.53 15.61 1.77
N ASN A 7 -13.82 16.86 1.39
CA ASN A 7 -14.52 17.22 0.17
C ASN A 7 -13.75 16.83 -1.11
N ILE A 8 -12.43 16.59 -1.06
CA ILE A 8 -11.70 16.15 -2.27
C ILE A 8 -12.23 14.81 -2.80
N PHE A 9 -12.82 14.01 -1.92
CA PHE A 9 -13.39 12.72 -2.28
C PHE A 9 -14.81 12.83 -2.83
N LYS A 10 -15.44 14.01 -2.79
CA LYS A 10 -16.73 14.24 -3.47
C LYS A 10 -16.47 14.44 -4.96
N GLY A 11 -17.09 13.62 -5.82
CA GLY A 11 -16.93 13.73 -7.26
C GLY A 11 -15.60 13.19 -7.80
N SER A 12 -14.88 12.36 -7.02
CA SER A 12 -13.59 11.74 -7.42
C SER A 12 -13.62 10.94 -8.73
N GLY A 13 -14.81 10.63 -9.25
CA GLY A 13 -15.02 10.03 -10.57
C GLY A 13 -14.68 10.95 -11.76
N GLU A 14 -14.61 12.28 -11.56
CA GLU A 14 -14.43 13.26 -12.65
C GLU A 14 -12.97 13.75 -12.81
N LEU A 15 -12.05 13.36 -11.92
CA LEU A 15 -10.67 13.86 -11.89
C LEU A 15 -9.74 13.38 -13.02
N ALA A 16 -10.27 12.72 -14.04
CA ALA A 16 -9.50 12.34 -15.21
C ALA A 16 -9.55 13.44 -16.28
N LYS A 17 -8.80 14.54 -16.10
CA LYS A 17 -8.36 15.28 -17.29
C LYS A 17 -7.55 14.31 -18.15
N ASN A 18 -7.97 14.13 -19.40
CA ASN A 18 -7.27 13.34 -20.42
C ASN A 18 -5.97 14.07 -20.81
N LYS A 19 -5.02 14.17 -19.89
CA LYS A 19 -3.68 14.62 -20.23
C LYS A 19 -2.95 13.52 -21.00
N LYS A 20 -2.31 13.90 -22.10
CA LYS A 20 -1.54 13.02 -22.97
C LYS A 20 -0.36 12.46 -22.15
N LEU A 21 -0.34 11.14 -21.90
CA LEU A 21 0.77 10.51 -21.21
C LEU A 21 2.07 10.74 -21.99
N SER A 22 3.14 11.03 -21.26
CA SER A 22 4.49 10.97 -21.82
C SER A 22 4.77 9.55 -22.31
N SER A 23 5.24 9.43 -23.56
CA SER A 23 5.68 8.16 -24.15
C SER A 23 7.06 7.71 -23.64
N LYS A 24 7.75 8.51 -22.83
CA LYS A 24 9.07 8.16 -22.28
C LYS A 24 8.94 7.19 -21.11
N SER A 25 9.76 6.13 -21.14
CA SER A 25 9.99 5.26 -20.00
C SER A 25 10.49 6.10 -18.82
N LEU A 26 9.75 6.09 -17.72
CA LEU A 26 10.09 6.82 -16.50
C LEU A 26 11.08 5.98 -15.66
N LYS A 27 12.22 6.56 -15.29
CA LYS A 27 13.15 5.87 -14.38
C LYS A 27 12.56 5.82 -12.97
N VAL A 28 12.83 4.74 -12.24
CA VAL A 28 12.39 4.59 -10.85
C VAL A 28 12.87 5.71 -9.93
N THR A 29 14.06 6.27 -10.16
CA THR A 29 14.60 7.40 -9.38
C THR A 29 13.80 8.68 -9.57
N ASP A 30 13.18 8.84 -10.74
CA ASP A 30 12.46 10.04 -11.13
C ASP A 30 10.96 9.91 -10.78
N ALA A 31 10.48 8.68 -10.64
CA ALA A 31 9.11 8.38 -10.22
C ALA A 31 8.82 8.92 -8.82
N LYS A 32 7.67 9.59 -8.69
CA LYS A 32 7.21 10.07 -7.39
C LYS A 32 6.97 8.89 -6.45
N LEU A 33 7.72 8.88 -5.35
CA LEU A 33 7.48 8.03 -4.20
C LEU A 33 6.68 8.82 -3.18
N TYR A 34 5.43 8.46 -2.97
CA TYR A 34 4.60 9.03 -1.93
C TYR A 34 4.80 8.29 -0.61
N LEU A 35 5.26 9.01 0.41
CA LEU A 35 5.37 8.52 1.77
C LEU A 35 4.09 8.84 2.55
N ILE A 36 3.44 7.81 3.07
CA ILE A 36 2.37 7.91 4.06
C ILE A 36 3.02 7.97 5.43
N SER A 37 3.07 9.15 6.02
CA SER A 37 3.60 9.34 7.37
C SER A 37 2.75 10.30 8.18
N CYS A 38 2.72 10.05 9.49
CA CYS A 38 2.19 10.93 10.54
C CYS A 38 2.89 12.31 10.59
N TYR A 39 4.05 12.43 9.94
CA TYR A 39 4.91 13.61 9.88
C TYR A 39 5.06 14.06 8.42
N ASP A 40 4.91 15.36 8.17
CA ASP A 40 5.09 15.96 6.85
C ASP A 40 6.44 16.70 6.73
N SER A 41 6.66 17.39 5.60
CA SER A 41 7.87 18.18 5.37
C SER A 41 8.01 19.40 6.30
N ASN A 42 6.93 19.83 6.95
CA ASN A 42 6.83 21.01 7.80
C ASN A 42 6.70 20.67 9.30
N GLY A 43 6.69 19.40 9.68
CA GLY A 43 6.56 18.95 11.08
C GLY A 43 5.46 17.90 11.26
N PRO A 44 4.97 17.66 12.50
CA PRO A 44 3.87 16.72 12.71
C PRO A 44 2.57 17.25 12.10
N SER A 45 2.02 16.52 11.11
CA SER A 45 0.80 16.92 10.40
C SER A 45 -0.49 16.46 11.10
N SER A 46 -0.41 15.39 11.89
CA SER A 46 -1.54 14.85 12.66
C SER A 46 -1.16 14.11 13.94
N CYS A 47 0.07 13.61 14.06
CA CYS A 47 0.50 12.79 15.20
C CYS A 47 1.61 13.48 16.00
N SER A 48 1.35 14.68 16.52
CA SER A 48 2.33 15.53 17.23
C SER A 48 3.02 14.90 18.45
N LYS A 49 2.63 13.69 18.85
CA LYS A 49 3.09 13.02 20.07
C LYS A 49 3.50 11.54 19.89
N ASN A 50 3.84 11.08 18.68
CA ASN A 50 4.35 9.70 18.48
C ASN A 50 5.85 9.68 18.11
N PRO A 51 6.77 9.61 19.10
CA PRO A 51 8.22 9.53 18.86
C PRO A 51 8.63 8.37 17.94
N GLN A 52 7.94 7.23 17.99
CA GLN A 52 8.23 6.08 17.14
C GLN A 52 7.99 6.42 15.66
N SER A 53 6.85 7.04 15.32
CA SER A 53 6.59 7.48 13.94
C SER A 53 7.62 8.49 13.42
N LYS A 54 8.20 9.35 14.28
CA LYS A 54 9.29 10.25 13.88
C LYS A 54 10.54 9.45 13.50
N ILE A 55 10.95 8.52 14.37
CA ILE A 55 12.14 7.68 14.16
C ILE A 55 11.98 6.85 12.88
N ARG A 56 10.80 6.25 12.69
CA ARG A 56 10.47 5.43 11.50
C ARG A 56 10.56 6.25 10.22
N ARG A 57 9.96 7.44 10.19
CA ARG A 57 10.11 8.37 9.08
C ARG A 57 11.57 8.74 8.80
N GLU A 58 12.35 9.06 9.83
CA GLU A 58 13.76 9.42 9.64
C GLU A 58 14.57 8.26 9.06
N GLU A 59 14.30 7.03 9.52
CA GLU A 59 14.90 5.83 8.94
C GLU A 59 14.45 5.60 7.50
N PHE A 60 13.15 5.75 7.22
CA PHE A 60 12.61 5.68 5.87
C PHE A 60 13.36 6.64 4.94
N LEU A 61 13.44 7.93 5.30
CA LEU A 61 14.08 8.96 4.49
C LEU A 61 15.57 8.70 4.27
N ARG A 62 16.26 8.20 5.30
CA ARG A 62 17.66 7.74 5.18
C ARG A 62 17.79 6.59 4.17
N SER A 63 16.90 5.60 4.24
CA SER A 63 16.90 4.46 3.32
C SER A 63 16.47 4.82 1.88
N ALA A 64 15.65 5.87 1.73
CA ALA A 64 15.13 6.37 0.47
C ALA A 64 16.04 7.41 -0.21
N LYS A 65 17.26 7.63 0.30
CA LYS A 65 18.21 8.60 -0.27
C LYS A 65 18.42 8.34 -1.77
N GLY A 66 18.22 9.39 -2.57
CA GLY A 66 18.35 9.32 -4.04
C GLY A 66 17.05 8.94 -4.78
N LEU A 67 15.92 8.80 -4.06
CA LEU A 67 14.60 8.67 -4.64
C LEU A 67 13.84 10.01 -4.57
N ASN A 68 12.92 10.22 -5.52
CA ASN A 68 12.04 11.38 -5.55
C ASN A 68 10.89 11.21 -4.52
N VAL A 69 11.18 11.43 -3.24
CA VAL A 69 10.22 11.28 -2.14
C VAL A 69 9.33 12.52 -1.99
N HIS A 70 8.02 12.30 -2.10
CA HIS A 70 6.95 13.27 -1.88
C HIS A 70 6.24 12.93 -0.58
N GLN A 71 6.17 13.91 0.33
CA GLN A 71 5.46 13.79 1.60
C GLN A 71 4.27 14.73 1.54
N PRO A 72 3.10 14.26 1.06
CA PRO A 72 1.96 15.14 0.86
C PRO A 72 1.41 15.68 2.19
N GLY A 73 1.79 15.07 3.32
CA GLY A 73 1.47 15.55 4.66
C GLY A 73 0.05 15.28 5.13
N TYR A 74 -0.56 14.25 4.55
CA TYR A 74 -1.97 13.93 4.76
C TYR A 74 -2.10 12.51 5.32
N MET A 75 -1.75 12.33 6.60
CA MET A 75 -2.16 11.13 7.32
C MET A 75 -3.47 11.42 8.06
N TYR A 76 -4.48 10.61 7.80
CA TYR A 76 -5.82 10.76 8.39
C TYR A 76 -6.07 9.85 9.61
N LYS A 77 -5.01 9.24 10.16
CA LYS A 77 -5.03 8.33 11.31
C LYS A 77 -5.57 9.08 12.54
N HIS A 78 -6.90 9.02 12.75
CA HIS A 78 -7.69 9.69 13.80
C HIS A 78 -8.12 11.14 13.57
N ASN A 79 -8.08 11.65 12.33
CA ASN A 79 -8.50 13.04 12.07
C ASN A 79 -10.03 13.22 11.98
N PHE A 80 -10.81 12.14 12.10
CA PHE A 80 -12.25 12.14 11.87
C PHE A 80 -12.99 11.20 12.82
N THR A 81 -14.27 11.48 13.07
CA THR A 81 -15.19 10.54 13.71
C THR A 81 -15.95 9.69 12.68
N LYS A 82 -16.56 8.59 13.12
CA LYS A 82 -17.37 7.74 12.25
C LYS A 82 -18.58 8.51 11.70
N GLU A 83 -19.20 9.34 12.52
CA GLU A 83 -20.34 10.19 12.19
C GLU A 83 -19.98 11.18 11.07
N GLU A 84 -18.79 11.78 11.13
CA GLU A 84 -18.30 12.68 10.08
C GLU A 84 -18.11 11.95 8.74
N LEU A 85 -17.56 10.74 8.77
CA LEU A 85 -17.37 9.90 7.57
C LEU A 85 -18.72 9.48 6.97
N LEU A 86 -19.70 9.13 7.81
CA LEU A 86 -21.06 8.79 7.41
C LEU A 86 -21.79 9.99 6.78
N LYS A 87 -21.75 11.15 7.44
CA LYS A 87 -22.35 12.40 6.94
C LYS A 87 -21.82 12.78 5.55
N ARG A 88 -20.56 12.44 5.27
CA ARG A 88 -19.89 12.69 3.98
C ARG A 88 -20.05 11.56 2.96
N LYS A 89 -20.77 10.49 3.31
CA LYS A 89 -20.96 9.29 2.47
C LYS A 89 -19.63 8.59 2.08
N LEU A 90 -18.60 8.75 2.91
CA LEU A 90 -17.31 8.08 2.71
C LEU A 90 -17.30 6.67 3.31
N VAL A 91 -18.17 6.40 4.28
CA VAL A 91 -18.39 5.08 4.88
C VAL A 91 -19.84 4.68 4.64
N ALA A 92 -20.09 3.38 4.48
CA ALA A 92 -21.42 2.84 4.29
C ALA A 92 -22.28 3.02 5.55
N PRO A 93 -23.58 3.36 5.41
CA PRO A 93 -24.47 3.56 6.56
C PRO A 93 -24.71 2.27 7.36
N LYS A 94 -24.75 1.13 6.65
CA LYS A 94 -24.73 -0.20 7.24
C LYS A 94 -23.40 -0.84 6.86
N LEU A 95 -22.59 -1.09 7.88
CA LEU A 95 -21.36 -1.87 7.74
C LEU A 95 -21.76 -3.35 7.76
N ASP A 96 -21.11 -4.17 6.95
CA ASP A 96 -21.10 -5.61 7.20
C ASP A 96 -20.44 -5.84 8.57
N SER A 97 -20.92 -6.83 9.33
CA SER A 97 -20.50 -7.06 10.73
C SER A 97 -18.98 -7.26 10.86
N ARG A 98 -18.31 -7.71 9.78
CA ARG A 98 -16.84 -7.79 9.72
C ARG A 98 -16.14 -6.43 9.66
N TYR A 99 -16.84 -5.36 9.22
CA TYR A 99 -16.32 -3.99 9.12
C TYR A 99 -16.73 -3.08 10.27
N GLU A 100 -17.72 -3.47 11.07
CA GLU A 100 -17.93 -2.85 12.38
C GLU A 100 -16.70 -3.00 13.28
N ALA A 101 -15.85 -4.00 13.01
CA ALA A 101 -14.56 -4.20 13.67
C ALA A 101 -13.44 -3.26 13.17
N MET A 102 -13.62 -2.53 12.05
CA MET A 102 -12.58 -1.63 11.56
C MET A 102 -12.40 -0.43 12.49
N LYS A 103 -11.17 -0.20 12.92
CA LYS A 103 -10.79 0.92 13.78
C LYS A 103 -10.72 2.20 12.96
N LEU A 104 -10.96 3.35 13.59
CA LEU A 104 -10.82 4.68 12.95
C LEU A 104 -9.44 4.89 12.31
N GLY A 105 -8.40 4.30 12.89
CA GLY A 105 -7.05 4.33 12.32
C GLY A 105 -6.95 3.65 10.94
N GLU A 106 -7.71 2.57 10.71
CA GLU A 106 -7.72 1.84 9.44
C GLU A 106 -8.48 2.60 8.35
N PHE A 107 -9.61 3.23 8.70
CA PHE A 107 -10.28 4.19 7.81
C PHE A 107 -9.35 5.36 7.46
N GLY A 108 -8.63 5.88 8.46
CA GLY A 108 -7.62 6.92 8.26
C GLY A 108 -6.50 6.47 7.33
N ASN A 109 -6.01 5.23 7.45
CA ASN A 109 -4.97 4.69 6.57
C ASN A 109 -5.46 4.63 5.11
N LEU A 110 -6.65 4.06 4.89
CA LEU A 110 -7.22 3.96 3.54
C LEU A 110 -7.49 5.33 2.90
N LEU A 111 -8.00 6.30 3.66
CA LEU A 111 -8.17 7.67 3.18
C LEU A 111 -6.83 8.30 2.79
N SER A 112 -5.73 7.95 3.48
CA SER A 112 -4.39 8.44 3.17
C SER A 112 -3.90 7.88 1.83
N HIS A 113 -4.16 6.60 1.54
CA HIS A 113 -3.91 6.03 0.21
C HIS A 113 -4.80 6.65 -0.88
N ALA A 114 -6.09 6.83 -0.63
CA ALA A 114 -7.01 7.45 -1.59
C ALA A 114 -6.56 8.88 -1.94
N GLN A 115 -6.12 9.66 -0.95
CA GLN A 115 -5.55 10.97 -1.15
C GLN A 115 -4.32 10.93 -2.07
N ILE A 116 -3.43 9.96 -1.87
CA ILE A 116 -2.26 9.77 -2.73
C ILE A 116 -2.67 9.44 -4.16
N TRP A 117 -3.65 8.55 -4.37
CA TRP A 117 -4.13 8.24 -5.72
C TRP A 117 -4.68 9.48 -6.40
N HIS A 118 -5.46 10.28 -5.69
CA HIS A 118 -5.95 11.55 -6.20
C HIS A 118 -4.79 12.48 -6.60
N LYS A 119 -3.79 12.67 -5.73
CA LYS A 119 -2.62 13.51 -6.00
C LYS A 119 -1.76 13.00 -7.14
N PHE A 120 -1.56 11.70 -7.23
CA PHE A 120 -0.86 11.07 -8.34
C PHE A 120 -1.59 11.33 -9.67
N LEU A 121 -2.92 11.28 -9.69
CA LEU A 121 -3.67 11.55 -10.92
C LEU A 121 -3.62 13.02 -11.37
N GLU A 122 -3.27 13.97 -10.50
CA GLU A 122 -2.98 15.37 -10.88
C GLU A 122 -1.68 15.51 -11.70
N THR A 123 -0.80 14.51 -11.66
CA THR A 123 0.47 14.47 -12.41
C THR A 123 0.31 13.79 -13.76
N ASP A 124 1.37 13.85 -14.58
CA ASP A 124 1.47 13.15 -15.87
C ASP A 124 2.33 11.87 -15.80
N ASP A 125 2.69 11.45 -14.59
CA ASP A 125 3.52 10.27 -14.38
C ASP A 125 2.71 8.99 -14.71
N PRO A 126 3.30 8.00 -15.41
CA PRO A 126 2.62 6.75 -15.76
C PRO A 126 2.29 5.87 -14.55
N TYR A 127 3.10 5.98 -13.50
CA TYR A 127 2.93 5.28 -12.23
C TYR A 127 3.51 6.10 -11.07
N CYS A 128 3.13 5.74 -9.85
CA CYS A 128 3.81 6.19 -8.64
C CYS A 128 4.17 5.01 -7.73
N ILE A 129 5.05 5.27 -6.77
CA ILE A 129 5.41 4.36 -5.70
C ILE A 129 4.73 4.87 -4.44
N VAL A 130 4.13 3.99 -3.64
CA VAL A 130 3.48 4.34 -2.38
C VAL A 130 4.09 3.48 -1.28
N MET A 131 4.52 4.13 -0.19
CA MET A 131 5.08 3.45 0.98
C MET A 131 4.58 4.07 2.28
N GLU A 132 4.39 3.25 3.31
CA GLU A 132 4.13 3.68 4.69
C GLU A 132 5.45 4.02 5.41
N ASP A 133 5.40 4.73 6.54
CA ASP A 133 6.59 5.18 7.26
C ASP A 133 7.27 4.09 8.09
N ASP A 134 6.61 2.95 8.27
CA ASP A 134 7.10 1.75 8.95
C ASP A 134 7.85 0.77 8.01
N VAL A 135 8.23 1.23 6.82
CA VAL A 135 9.08 0.48 5.89
C VAL A 135 10.51 1.01 5.82
N VAL A 136 11.46 0.11 5.56
CA VAL A 136 12.86 0.45 5.28
C VAL A 136 13.23 -0.07 3.89
N ILE A 137 13.68 0.83 3.02
CA ILE A 137 14.02 0.49 1.64
C ILE A 137 15.33 -0.32 1.59
N ARG A 138 15.32 -1.48 0.92
CA ARG A 138 16.53 -2.31 0.79
C ARG A 138 17.52 -1.71 -0.19
N ARG A 139 18.81 -1.97 0.07
CA ARG A 139 19.88 -1.62 -0.87
C ARG A 139 19.59 -2.16 -2.28
N GLY A 140 19.80 -1.29 -3.26
CA GLY A 140 19.56 -1.59 -4.68
C GLY A 140 18.09 -1.59 -5.10
N PHE A 141 17.17 -1.07 -4.26
CA PHE A 141 15.75 -0.96 -4.57
C PHE A 141 15.47 -0.40 -5.97
N ALA A 142 16.01 0.79 -6.29
CA ALA A 142 15.74 1.45 -7.57
C ALA A 142 16.19 0.58 -8.75
N LYS A 143 17.39 -0.01 -8.67
CA LYS A 143 17.92 -0.90 -9.70
C LYS A 143 17.04 -2.15 -9.87
N LYS A 144 16.66 -2.80 -8.77
CA LYS A 144 15.81 -4.01 -8.80
C LYS A 144 14.43 -3.71 -9.39
N LEU A 145 13.79 -2.62 -8.95
CA LEU A 145 12.48 -2.24 -9.46
C LEU A 145 12.57 -1.82 -10.93
N GLN A 146 13.62 -1.10 -11.33
CA GLN A 146 13.84 -0.75 -12.74
C GLN A 146 14.00 -2.01 -13.59
N SER A 147 14.85 -2.96 -13.17
CA SER A 147 15.01 -4.23 -13.89
C SER A 147 13.71 -5.01 -14.00
N LEU A 148 12.85 -4.98 -12.97
CA LEU A 148 11.51 -5.58 -13.04
C LEU A 148 10.63 -4.88 -14.08
N LEU A 149 10.53 -3.56 -14.03
CA LEU A 149 9.70 -2.80 -14.97
C LEU A 149 10.19 -2.97 -16.42
N ASP A 150 11.50 -2.98 -16.63
CA ASP A 150 12.10 -3.22 -17.95
C ASP A 150 11.81 -4.64 -18.46
N ASP A 151 11.89 -5.66 -17.60
CA ASP A 151 11.57 -7.05 -17.94
C ASP A 151 10.08 -7.23 -18.28
N LEU A 152 9.18 -6.62 -17.50
CA LEU A 152 7.75 -6.62 -17.77
C LEU A 152 7.44 -5.94 -19.11
N ASN A 153 8.06 -4.79 -19.39
CA ASN A 153 7.90 -4.07 -20.65
C ASN A 153 8.44 -4.88 -21.83
N LYS A 154 9.66 -5.44 -21.72
CA LYS A 154 10.28 -6.27 -22.78
C LYS A 154 9.43 -7.50 -23.12
N LYS A 155 8.78 -8.11 -22.13
CA LYS A 155 7.91 -9.28 -22.30
C LYS A 155 6.46 -8.92 -22.64
N ASN A 156 6.16 -7.62 -22.81
CA ASN A 156 4.82 -7.08 -23.00
C ASN A 156 3.81 -7.63 -21.95
N LYS A 157 4.25 -7.72 -20.68
CA LYS A 157 3.43 -8.19 -19.58
C LYS A 157 2.71 -7.01 -18.94
N PRO A 158 1.36 -6.97 -18.98
CA PRO A 158 0.61 -5.90 -18.34
C PRO A 158 0.74 -5.98 -16.82
N TRP A 159 0.69 -4.83 -16.17
CA TRP A 159 0.60 -4.70 -14.73
C TRP A 159 -0.16 -3.42 -14.37
N ASP A 160 -0.89 -3.49 -13.27
CA ASP A 160 -1.73 -2.41 -12.74
C ASP A 160 -1.28 -2.00 -11.34
N VAL A 161 -0.96 -2.99 -10.51
CA VAL A 161 -0.36 -2.83 -9.18
C VAL A 161 0.77 -3.85 -9.03
N ILE A 162 1.89 -3.43 -8.45
CA ILE A 162 2.98 -4.32 -8.03
C ILE A 162 3.14 -4.18 -6.52
N TRP A 163 2.78 -5.23 -5.77
CA TRP A 163 2.99 -5.33 -4.33
C TRP A 163 4.47 -5.59 -4.05
N LEU A 164 5.14 -4.63 -3.43
CA LEU A 164 6.58 -4.69 -3.14
C LEU A 164 6.87 -5.39 -1.80
N GLN A 165 5.84 -5.53 -0.98
CA GLN A 165 5.84 -6.28 0.26
C GLN A 165 4.65 -7.23 0.31
N ASN A 166 4.88 -8.42 0.85
CA ASN A 166 3.82 -9.36 1.14
C ASN A 166 4.09 -10.08 2.46
N SER A 167 3.27 -9.79 3.47
CA SER A 167 3.33 -10.45 4.78
C SER A 167 2.78 -11.88 4.78
N CYS A 168 2.15 -12.32 3.68
CA CYS A 168 1.51 -13.62 3.51
C CYS A 168 0.61 -13.99 4.69
N TYR A 169 -0.34 -13.10 5.00
CA TYR A 169 -1.32 -13.25 6.09
C TYR A 169 -2.00 -14.64 6.15
N ASP A 170 -2.05 -15.38 5.03
CA ASP A 170 -2.49 -16.78 4.93
C ASP A 170 -1.76 -17.71 5.94
N SER A 171 -0.45 -17.54 6.17
CA SER A 171 0.34 -18.44 7.04
C SER A 171 0.37 -18.04 8.52
N MET A 172 -0.01 -16.80 8.87
CA MET A 172 0.27 -16.24 10.20
C MET A 172 -0.96 -16.01 11.08
N THR A 173 -2.16 -15.82 10.50
CA THR A 173 -3.38 -15.59 11.29
C THR A 173 -4.52 -16.45 10.77
N LYS A 174 -4.64 -17.67 11.30
CA LYS A 174 -5.75 -18.58 10.98
C LYS A 174 -7.12 -17.90 11.18
N SER A 175 -7.27 -16.99 12.15
CA SER A 175 -8.56 -16.39 12.51
C SER A 175 -9.11 -15.40 11.48
N TRP A 176 -8.31 -14.42 11.02
CA TRP A 176 -8.82 -13.36 10.14
C TRP A 176 -9.03 -13.84 8.70
N TYR A 177 -8.15 -14.72 8.20
CA TYR A 177 -8.25 -15.30 6.87
C TYR A 177 -9.40 -16.32 6.76
N GLN A 178 -9.62 -17.17 7.79
CA GLN A 178 -10.79 -18.06 7.84
C GLN A 178 -12.10 -17.29 8.03
N ALA A 179 -12.10 -16.20 8.82
CA ALA A 179 -13.27 -15.33 8.99
C ALA A 179 -13.71 -14.63 7.68
N MET A 180 -12.80 -14.50 6.72
CA MET A 180 -13.06 -13.85 5.44
C MET A 180 -13.30 -14.83 4.29
N HIS A 181 -12.78 -16.06 4.37
CA HIS A 181 -12.89 -17.06 3.31
C HIS A 181 -13.17 -18.46 3.86
N ASN A 182 -14.27 -19.08 3.41
CA ASN A 182 -14.61 -20.49 3.70
C ASN A 182 -13.65 -21.51 3.05
N LYS A 183 -12.67 -21.08 2.24
CA LYS A 183 -11.66 -21.95 1.61
C LYS A 183 -10.33 -21.20 1.48
N PRO A 184 -9.30 -21.51 2.28
CA PRO A 184 -7.98 -20.93 2.15
C PRO A 184 -7.32 -21.50 0.89
N SER A 185 -7.24 -20.72 -0.18
CA SER A 185 -6.53 -21.18 -1.36
C SER A 185 -5.14 -20.58 -1.36
N SER A 186 -4.16 -21.41 -1.00
CA SER A 186 -2.70 -21.24 -1.08
C SER A 186 -2.17 -20.99 -2.51
N LEU A 187 -3.01 -20.46 -3.40
CA LEU A 187 -2.89 -20.50 -4.85
C LEU A 187 -2.10 -19.33 -5.47
N THR A 188 -1.55 -18.42 -4.67
CA THR A 188 -0.90 -17.22 -5.22
C THR A 188 0.51 -17.50 -5.74
N PHE A 189 1.27 -18.35 -5.06
CA PHE A 189 2.72 -18.53 -5.28
C PHE A 189 3.07 -19.88 -5.89
N SER A 190 2.55 -20.15 -7.09
CA SER A 190 2.96 -21.30 -7.90
C SER A 190 4.00 -20.88 -8.93
N LYS A 191 4.92 -21.78 -9.29
CA LYS A 191 5.84 -21.60 -10.44
C LYS A 191 5.09 -21.20 -11.72
N SER A 192 3.87 -21.73 -11.90
CA SER A 192 3.01 -21.41 -13.04
C SER A 192 2.53 -19.95 -13.10
N ASN A 193 2.55 -19.23 -11.97
CA ASN A 193 2.10 -17.84 -11.88
C ASN A 193 3.26 -16.84 -11.98
N ILE A 194 4.50 -17.29 -12.13
CA ILE A 194 5.66 -16.41 -12.24
C ILE A 194 5.59 -15.61 -13.54
N VAL A 195 5.68 -14.29 -13.42
CA VAL A 195 5.74 -13.37 -14.58
C VAL A 195 7.14 -12.82 -14.83
N SER A 196 7.99 -12.76 -13.80
CA SER A 196 9.37 -12.30 -13.90
C SER A 196 10.25 -12.99 -12.86
N ASN A 197 11.49 -13.31 -13.25
CA ASN A 197 12.55 -13.88 -12.41
C ASN A 197 13.82 -13.02 -12.45
N VAL A 198 13.71 -11.75 -12.87
CA VAL A 198 14.88 -10.89 -13.09
C VAL A 198 15.59 -10.51 -11.78
N ILE A 199 14.92 -10.69 -10.63
CA ILE A 199 15.50 -10.50 -9.31
C ILE A 199 15.86 -11.89 -8.75
N PRO A 200 17.15 -12.25 -8.62
CA PRO A 200 17.57 -13.56 -8.15
C PRO A 200 16.95 -13.91 -6.79
N GLY A 201 16.40 -15.12 -6.69
CA GLY A 201 15.72 -15.63 -5.49
C GLY A 201 14.42 -14.91 -5.12
N ASN A 202 13.96 -13.94 -5.90
CA ASN A 202 12.77 -13.14 -5.62
C ASN A 202 11.88 -13.03 -6.87
N PRO A 203 11.29 -14.16 -7.31
CA PRO A 203 10.36 -14.17 -8.44
C PRO A 203 9.15 -13.26 -8.20
N ILE A 204 8.63 -12.65 -9.25
CA ILE A 204 7.38 -11.87 -9.22
C ILE A 204 6.26 -12.72 -9.78
N TYR A 205 5.15 -12.74 -9.05
CA TYR A 205 3.99 -13.59 -9.34
C TYR A 205 2.81 -12.75 -9.77
N LYS A 206 2.04 -13.25 -10.74
CA LYS A 206 0.69 -12.77 -10.98
C LYS A 206 -0.22 -13.29 -9.86
N VAL A 207 -0.94 -12.40 -9.21
CA VAL A 207 -1.84 -12.79 -8.11
C VAL A 207 -3.25 -13.06 -8.62
N LYS A 208 -3.98 -13.94 -7.92
CA LYS A 208 -5.39 -14.22 -8.21
C LYS A 208 -6.30 -13.18 -7.56
N ASN A 209 -7.58 -13.19 -7.92
CA ASN A 209 -8.56 -12.19 -7.49
C ASN A 209 -8.85 -12.17 -5.98
N SER A 210 -8.37 -13.16 -5.21
CA SER A 210 -8.57 -13.31 -3.76
C SER A 210 -7.28 -13.05 -2.97
N PHE A 211 -6.40 -12.19 -3.49
CA PHE A 211 -5.05 -11.99 -2.96
C PHE A 211 -5.00 -10.93 -1.86
N ILE A 212 -4.53 -11.27 -0.67
CA ILE A 212 -4.28 -10.28 0.40
C ILE A 212 -2.84 -9.76 0.26
N GLY A 213 -2.71 -8.50 -0.18
CA GLY A 213 -1.44 -7.77 -0.23
C GLY A 213 -1.13 -7.02 1.06
N ALA A 214 0.06 -6.44 1.18
CA ALA A 214 0.36 -5.48 2.25
C ALA A 214 0.39 -4.07 1.66
N THR A 215 -0.32 -3.12 2.26
CA THR A 215 -0.38 -1.72 1.81
C THR A 215 0.88 -0.92 2.10
N ALA A 216 1.76 -1.49 2.93
CA ALA A 216 3.03 -0.93 3.35
C ALA A 216 3.93 -0.47 2.19
N ALA A 217 3.94 -1.19 1.06
CA ALA A 217 4.73 -0.79 -0.11
C ALA A 217 4.18 -1.36 -1.44
N TYR A 218 3.90 -0.48 -2.40
CA TYR A 218 3.46 -0.89 -3.75
C TYR A 218 3.77 0.14 -4.84
N VAL A 219 3.71 -0.31 -6.09
CA VAL A 219 3.71 0.54 -7.29
C VAL A 219 2.32 0.48 -7.92
N ILE A 220 1.78 1.62 -8.36
CA ILE A 220 0.45 1.68 -8.97
C ILE A 220 0.47 2.55 -10.23
N ASN A 221 -0.18 2.06 -11.29
CA ASN A 221 -0.35 2.82 -12.52
C ASN A 221 -1.60 3.71 -12.49
N ARG A 222 -1.74 4.63 -13.45
CA ARG A 222 -2.89 5.54 -13.53
C ARG A 222 -4.24 4.82 -13.66
N LYS A 223 -4.29 3.73 -14.45
CA LYS A 223 -5.52 2.96 -14.68
C LYS A 223 -6.07 2.43 -13.36
N SER A 224 -5.21 1.79 -12.57
CA SER A 224 -5.58 1.22 -11.28
C SER A 224 -5.89 2.29 -10.24
N ALA A 225 -5.13 3.40 -10.19
CA ALA A 225 -5.41 4.50 -9.28
C ALA A 225 -6.81 5.10 -9.53
N LYS A 226 -7.19 5.32 -10.80
CA LYS A 226 -8.54 5.76 -11.19
C LYS A 226 -9.61 4.74 -10.77
N TYR A 227 -9.37 3.46 -11.06
CA TYR A 227 -10.30 2.40 -10.71
C TYR A 227 -10.53 2.33 -9.19
N LEU A 228 -9.46 2.34 -8.39
CA LEU A 228 -9.57 2.29 -6.94
C LEU A 228 -10.30 3.52 -6.39
N LEU A 229 -9.95 4.73 -6.82
CA LEU A 229 -10.65 5.96 -6.38
C LEU A 229 -12.16 5.95 -6.68
N LYS A 230 -12.55 5.43 -7.84
CA LYS A 230 -13.96 5.34 -8.24
C LYS A 230 -14.75 4.35 -7.40
N ASN A 231 -14.11 3.31 -6.88
CA ASN A 231 -14.78 2.17 -6.28
C ASN A 231 -14.50 1.99 -4.78
N VAL A 232 -13.55 2.72 -4.19
CA VAL A 232 -13.18 2.62 -2.77
C VAL A 232 -14.26 3.21 -1.84
N PHE A 233 -15.11 4.10 -2.36
CA PHE A 233 -16.19 4.73 -1.61
C PHE A 233 -17.58 4.22 -2.03
N PRO A 234 -18.53 4.09 -1.09
CA PRO A 234 -18.34 4.21 0.35
C PRO A 234 -17.57 3.00 0.92
N MET A 235 -16.62 3.29 1.82
CA MET A 235 -15.83 2.30 2.55
C MET A 235 -16.72 1.44 3.46
N GLY A 236 -16.33 0.19 3.71
CA GLY A 236 -17.10 -0.69 4.61
C GLY A 236 -18.38 -1.29 4.01
N LYS A 237 -18.65 -1.12 2.70
CA LYS A 237 -19.52 -2.06 1.96
C LYS A 237 -18.82 -3.38 1.67
N LYS A 238 -17.49 -3.31 1.63
CA LYS A 238 -16.55 -4.38 1.29
C LYS A 238 -15.35 -4.25 2.22
N PRO A 239 -14.56 -5.32 2.39
CA PRO A 239 -13.48 -5.31 3.36
C PRO A 239 -12.42 -4.35 2.89
N THR A 240 -12.19 -3.28 3.64
CA THR A 240 -11.51 -2.10 3.10
C THR A 240 -9.99 -2.19 3.12
N ASN A 241 -9.40 -2.87 4.12
CA ASN A 241 -8.01 -3.37 4.03
C ASN A 241 -7.84 -4.34 2.85
N VAL A 242 -8.95 -5.01 2.51
CA VAL A 242 -9.01 -6.01 1.46
C VAL A 242 -9.51 -5.41 0.14
N PHE A 243 -9.89 -4.14 0.07
CA PHE A 243 -10.52 -3.60 -1.14
C PHE A 243 -9.50 -3.45 -2.28
N MET A 244 -8.24 -3.18 -1.93
CA MET A 244 -7.14 -3.23 -2.90
C MET A 244 -6.75 -4.67 -3.30
N GLN A 245 -7.34 -5.69 -2.69
CA GLN A 245 -6.73 -7.01 -2.52
C GLN A 245 -7.71 -8.16 -2.91
N THR A 246 -8.99 -8.06 -2.58
CA THR A 246 -10.08 -8.93 -3.03
C THR A 246 -10.91 -8.29 -4.14
N GLU A 247 -11.37 -9.14 -5.05
CA GLU A 247 -12.23 -8.79 -6.19
C GLU A 247 -11.56 -7.85 -7.20
N ILE A 248 -10.25 -8.04 -7.37
CA ILE A 248 -9.51 -7.46 -8.50
C ILE A 248 -10.26 -7.83 -9.79
N PRO A 249 -10.75 -6.84 -10.57
CA PRO A 249 -11.42 -7.15 -11.83
C PRO A 249 -10.51 -8.01 -12.70
N LYS A 250 -11.07 -8.94 -13.47
CA LYS A 250 -10.27 -9.76 -14.41
C LYS A 250 -9.43 -8.91 -15.38
N SER A 251 -9.86 -7.67 -15.63
CA SER A 251 -9.16 -6.68 -16.47
C SER A 251 -8.00 -5.97 -15.77
N HIS A 252 -7.80 -6.15 -14.46
CA HIS A 252 -6.70 -5.60 -13.68
C HIS A 252 -5.67 -6.68 -13.36
N VAL A 253 -4.39 -6.36 -13.53
CA VAL A 253 -3.29 -7.30 -13.33
C VAL A 253 -2.47 -6.87 -12.14
N HIS A 254 -2.67 -7.54 -11.01
CA HIS A 254 -1.87 -7.34 -9.83
C HIS A 254 -0.71 -8.34 -9.84
N LEU A 255 0.48 -7.84 -9.50
CA LEU A 255 1.70 -8.62 -9.34
C LEU A 255 2.18 -8.50 -7.90
N SER A 256 2.85 -9.53 -7.37
CA SER A 256 3.39 -9.49 -6.01
C SER A 256 4.81 -10.05 -5.97
N ALA A 257 5.64 -9.40 -5.15
CA ALA A 257 6.83 -10.02 -4.60
C ALA A 257 6.47 -11.29 -3.78
N PRO A 258 7.43 -12.19 -3.52
CA PRO A 258 7.20 -13.34 -2.65
C PRO A 258 6.84 -12.94 -1.22
N CYS A 259 6.41 -13.92 -0.43
CA CYS A 259 6.26 -13.76 1.02
C CYS A 259 7.55 -13.22 1.65
N ALA A 260 7.39 -12.22 2.50
CA ALA A 260 8.45 -11.69 3.32
C ALA A 260 8.83 -12.71 4.40
N GLU A 261 10.12 -12.81 4.66
CA GLU A 261 10.70 -13.64 5.71
C GLU A 261 10.65 -12.89 7.04
N ARG A 262 10.15 -13.51 8.10
CA ARG A 262 10.29 -12.95 9.45
C ARG A 262 11.74 -13.07 9.89
N VAL A 263 12.37 -11.96 10.24
CA VAL A 263 13.76 -11.92 10.70
C VAL A 263 13.90 -10.99 11.90
N TYR A 264 14.85 -11.28 12.78
CA TYR A 264 15.18 -10.39 13.89
C TYR A 264 16.10 -9.26 13.42
N HIS A 265 15.67 -8.00 13.59
CA HIS A 265 16.47 -6.84 13.19
C HIS A 265 17.38 -6.38 14.33
N LYS A 266 18.65 -6.79 14.31
CA LYS A 266 19.63 -6.52 15.38
C LYS A 266 19.72 -5.05 15.84
N LYS A 267 19.58 -4.09 14.91
CA LYS A 267 19.63 -2.64 15.23
C LYS A 267 18.39 -2.16 16.01
N TYR A 268 17.22 -2.75 15.76
CA TYR A 268 15.94 -2.33 16.36
C TYR A 268 15.49 -3.27 17.48
N LYS A 269 16.17 -4.40 17.64
CA LYS A 269 15.90 -5.43 18.65
C LYS A 269 14.47 -5.98 18.60
N GLU A 270 13.91 -6.07 17.39
CA GLU A 270 12.53 -6.51 17.15
C GLU A 270 12.45 -7.41 15.91
N ASP A 271 11.33 -8.13 15.79
CA ASP A 271 11.00 -8.87 14.59
C ASP A 271 10.52 -7.94 13.47
N THR A 272 11.04 -8.15 12.27
CA THR A 272 10.63 -7.45 11.04
C THR A 272 10.33 -8.43 9.92
N LEU A 273 9.58 -7.98 8.92
CA LEU A 273 9.33 -8.71 7.68
C LEU A 273 10.30 -8.24 6.59
N LYS A 274 11.23 -9.11 6.22
CA LYS A 274 12.21 -8.90 5.15
C LYS A 274 11.64 -9.38 3.81
N GLY A 275 11.21 -8.44 2.99
CA GLY A 275 10.78 -8.69 1.60
C GLY A 275 11.90 -8.53 0.58
N ALA A 276 11.57 -8.72 -0.69
CA ALA A 276 12.49 -8.54 -1.82
C ALA A 276 13.00 -7.10 -1.96
N PHE A 277 12.12 -6.13 -1.68
CA PHE A 277 12.33 -4.71 -1.92
C PHE A 277 12.48 -3.88 -0.64
N VAL A 278 11.78 -4.26 0.43
CA VAL A 278 11.72 -3.49 1.68
C VAL A 278 11.81 -4.41 2.90
N TYR A 279 12.16 -3.85 4.04
CA TYR A 279 11.76 -4.38 5.36
C TYR A 279 10.49 -3.65 5.79
N SER A 280 9.61 -4.30 6.55
CA SER A 280 8.49 -3.63 7.21
C SER A 280 8.35 -4.11 8.65
N GLU A 281 8.01 -3.22 9.57
CA GLU A 281 7.72 -3.61 10.94
C GLU A 281 6.48 -4.52 11.01
N THR A 282 6.42 -5.35 12.05
CA THR A 282 5.20 -6.09 12.40
C THR A 282 4.55 -5.41 13.59
N ASP A 283 3.99 -4.21 13.41
CA ASP A 283 3.20 -3.50 14.44
C ASP A 283 1.99 -4.33 14.96
N VAL A 284 1.80 -5.56 14.47
CA VAL A 284 0.68 -6.46 14.79
C VAL A 284 1.06 -7.65 15.70
N MET A 285 2.34 -7.89 16.05
CA MET A 285 2.70 -9.07 16.87
C MET A 285 3.29 -8.74 18.25
N GLY A 286 3.72 -7.49 18.49
CA GLY A 286 4.38 -7.09 19.74
C GLY A 286 3.47 -6.97 20.97
N SER A 287 2.14 -7.03 20.81
CA SER A 287 1.20 -6.86 21.93
C SER A 287 0.32 -8.07 22.24
N GLN A 288 0.56 -9.24 21.63
CA GLN A 288 -0.21 -10.47 21.91
C GLN A 288 0.63 -11.69 22.29
N ILE A 289 1.93 -11.53 22.48
CA ILE A 289 2.71 -12.50 23.26
C ILE A 289 3.11 -11.78 24.56
N GLN A 290 2.11 -11.49 25.39
CA GLN A 290 2.36 -11.54 26.83
C GLN A 290 2.79 -12.98 27.10
N THR A 291 4.10 -13.17 27.23
CA THR A 291 4.66 -14.31 27.92
C THR A 291 3.98 -14.37 29.29
N GLY A 292 3.25 -15.43 29.53
CA GLY A 292 2.84 -15.80 30.87
C GLY A 292 2.71 -17.32 30.96
N PRO A 293 3.02 -17.91 32.11
CA PRO A 293 3.87 -17.43 33.21
C PRO A 293 5.37 -17.60 32.91
#